data_AF-J6HBN1-F1
#
_entry.id   AF-J6HBN1-F1
#
_cell.length_a   1.000
_cell.length_b   1.000
_cell.length_c   1.000
_cell.angle_alpha   90.00
_cell.angle_beta   90.00
_cell.angle_gamma   90.00
#
_symmetry.space_group_name_H-M   'P 1'
#
loop_
_entity.id
_entity.type
_entity.pdbx_description
1 polymer ?
#
loop_
_entity_poly.entity_id
_entity_poly.type
_entity_poly.pdbx_seq_one_letter_code
_entity_poly.pdbx_strand_id
1 'polypeptide(L)'
;WGQAFSISALLYDADGTQISEFVGRCPIEEEINPWVAENCLPKMTDITENYNNYETMLKAFFDFLNKNKDAVVLTHMGHIVESKLIHDAHQMGIIGDWDAPYLWYDVCLFFDDSTNKYCEDNNIDIGETNTHNPVFDCKSAYKAFKHFINAQNLEKKTK
;
A
#
# COMPACT_ATOMS: atom_id res chain seq x y z
N TRP A 1 -5.91 -5.65 -14.18
CA TRP A 1 -5.95 -5.97 -12.74
C TRP A 1 -7.39 -6.19 -12.33
N GLY A 2 -7.65 -7.15 -11.45
CA GLY A 2 -8.99 -7.45 -10.97
C GLY A 2 -9.47 -6.49 -9.87
N GLN A 3 -10.64 -6.76 -9.32
CA GLN A 3 -11.13 -6.12 -8.11
C GLN A 3 -10.18 -6.37 -6.93
N ALA A 4 -9.90 -5.35 -6.13
CA ALA A 4 -9.14 -5.54 -4.90
C ALA A 4 -9.99 -6.27 -3.85
N PHE A 5 -9.41 -7.29 -3.20
CA PHE A 5 -10.06 -8.04 -2.13
C PHE A 5 -9.37 -7.86 -0.78
N SER A 6 -8.23 -7.17 -0.77
CA SER A 6 -7.49 -6.79 0.44
C SER A 6 -6.75 -5.48 0.18
N ILE A 7 -6.81 -4.54 1.13
CA ILE A 7 -6.19 -3.22 1.04
C ILE A 7 -5.59 -2.87 2.40
N SER A 8 -4.34 -2.40 2.42
CA SER A 8 -3.73 -1.83 3.62
C SER A 8 -3.19 -0.44 3.37
N ALA A 9 -3.20 0.39 4.42
CA ALA A 9 -2.46 1.65 4.47
C ALA A 9 -1.90 1.85 5.88
N LEU A 10 -0.62 2.18 5.97
CA LEU A 10 0.07 2.42 7.24
C LEU A 10 0.46 3.89 7.31
N LEU A 11 0.10 4.56 8.40
CA LEU A 11 0.44 5.95 8.65
C LEU A 11 1.63 6.02 9.60
N TYR A 12 2.66 6.74 9.18
CA TYR A 12 3.86 6.99 9.95
C TYR A 12 3.98 8.48 10.29
N ASP A 13 4.48 8.78 11.49
CA ASP A 13 4.88 10.14 11.85
C ASP A 13 6.25 10.52 11.26
N ALA A 14 6.72 11.73 11.57
CA ALA A 14 7.99 12.26 11.07
C ALA A 14 9.22 11.47 11.58
N ASP A 15 9.13 10.89 12.78
CA ASP A 15 10.19 10.05 13.35
C ASP A 15 10.17 8.63 12.73
N GLY A 16 9.05 8.28 12.11
CA GLY A 16 8.75 7.01 11.46
C GLY A 16 8.20 5.95 12.38
N THR A 17 7.54 6.38 13.45
CA THR A 17 6.69 5.52 14.25
C THR A 17 5.37 5.31 13.50
N GLN A 18 4.92 4.07 13.39
CA GLN A 18 3.58 3.78 12.87
C GLN A 18 2.54 4.25 13.89
N ILE A 19 1.69 5.20 13.52
CA ILE A 19 0.71 5.83 14.43
C ILE A 19 -0.73 5.42 14.13
N SER A 20 -1.00 4.87 12.95
CA SER A 20 -2.31 4.35 12.57
C SER A 20 -2.18 3.36 11.43
N GLU A 21 -3.20 2.53 11.24
CA GLU A 21 -3.31 1.65 10.08
C GLU A 21 -4.76 1.48 9.64
N PHE A 22 -4.92 1.12 8.37
CA PHE A 22 -6.10 0.53 7.79
C PHE A 22 -5.72 -0.85 7.25
N VAL A 23 -6.50 -1.87 7.56
CA VAL A 23 -6.39 -3.21 6.98
C VAL A 23 -7.81 -3.68 6.68
N GLY A 24 -8.13 -3.81 5.40
CA GLY A 24 -9.42 -4.28 4.92
C GLY A 24 -9.27 -5.54 4.09
N ARG A 25 -10.18 -6.48 4.29
CA ARG A 25 -10.35 -7.66 3.45
C ARG A 25 -11.83 -7.95 3.25
N CYS A 26 -12.23 -8.22 2.02
CA CYS A 26 -13.56 -8.66 1.66
C CYS A 26 -13.52 -9.98 0.87
N PRO A 27 -14.66 -10.68 0.73
CA PRO A 27 -14.75 -11.85 -0.16
C PRO A 27 -14.39 -11.50 -1.61
N ILE A 28 -13.84 -12.49 -2.34
CA ILE A 28 -13.69 -12.42 -3.80
C ILE A 28 -15.00 -12.91 -4.43
N GLU A 29 -15.70 -12.04 -5.14
CA GLU A 29 -17.00 -12.36 -5.75
C GLU A 29 -16.86 -13.11 -7.10
N GLU A 30 -15.74 -12.91 -7.78
CA GLU A 30 -15.43 -13.51 -9.08
C GLU A 30 -14.68 -14.85 -8.96
N GLU A 31 -14.46 -15.52 -10.10
CA GLU A 31 -13.58 -16.69 -10.14
C GLU A 31 -12.17 -16.30 -9.70
N ILE A 32 -11.64 -17.02 -8.69
CA ILE A 32 -10.32 -16.74 -8.14
C ILE A 32 -9.26 -17.09 -9.19
N ASN A 33 -8.50 -16.09 -9.61
CA ASN A 33 -7.36 -16.29 -10.50
C ASN A 33 -6.36 -17.30 -9.89
N PRO A 34 -5.89 -18.32 -10.64
CA PRO A 34 -4.98 -19.34 -10.09
C PRO A 34 -3.71 -18.77 -9.47
N TRP A 35 -3.17 -17.69 -10.04
CA TRP A 35 -1.99 -17.01 -9.49
C TRP A 35 -2.29 -16.36 -8.14
N VAL A 36 -3.47 -15.76 -7.97
CA VAL A 36 -3.91 -15.17 -6.68
C VAL A 36 -4.10 -16.27 -5.63
N ALA A 37 -4.69 -17.40 -6.01
CA ALA A 37 -4.89 -18.54 -5.12
C ALA A 37 -3.56 -19.12 -4.60
N GLU A 38 -2.54 -19.19 -5.46
CA GLU A 38 -1.23 -19.73 -5.12
C GLU A 38 -0.32 -18.73 -4.37
N ASN A 39 -0.35 -17.45 -4.78
CA ASN A 39 0.67 -16.48 -4.35
C ASN A 39 0.17 -15.46 -3.31
N CYS A 40 -1.12 -15.12 -3.31
CA CYS A 40 -1.66 -14.06 -2.44
C CYS A 40 -2.43 -14.64 -1.24
N LEU A 41 -3.41 -15.51 -1.48
CA LEU A 41 -4.29 -16.01 -0.40
C LEU A 41 -3.52 -16.69 0.76
N PRO A 42 -2.47 -17.50 0.52
CA PRO A 42 -1.71 -18.11 1.60
C PRO A 42 -0.95 -17.10 2.49
N LYS A 43 -0.68 -15.90 1.97
CA LYS A 43 0.10 -14.84 2.63
C LYS A 43 -0.74 -13.96 3.55
N MET A 44 -2.07 -14.11 3.51
CA MET A 44 -3.03 -13.29 4.24
C MET A 44 -3.91 -14.11 5.18
N THR A 45 -3.46 -15.30 5.60
CA THR A 45 -4.25 -16.17 6.50
C THR A 45 -4.53 -15.54 7.86
N ASP A 46 -3.72 -14.56 8.26
CA ASP A 46 -3.83 -13.74 9.47
C ASP A 46 -4.82 -12.56 9.33
N ILE A 47 -5.20 -12.19 8.10
CA ILE A 47 -6.15 -11.10 7.83
C ILE A 47 -7.54 -11.70 7.64
N THR A 48 -8.41 -11.59 8.65
CA THR A 48 -9.79 -12.06 8.51
C THR A 48 -10.60 -11.15 7.59
N GLU A 49 -11.56 -11.71 6.87
CA GLU A 49 -12.56 -10.92 6.14
C GLU A 49 -13.35 -10.06 7.12
N ASN A 50 -13.19 -8.74 7.01
CA ASN A 50 -13.76 -7.76 7.94
C ASN A 50 -14.68 -6.75 7.24
N TYR A 51 -14.87 -6.89 5.93
CA TYR A 51 -15.87 -6.18 5.13
C TYR A 51 -16.70 -7.17 4.33
N ASN A 52 -17.98 -6.87 4.13
CA ASN A 52 -18.91 -7.76 3.46
C ASN A 52 -18.69 -7.81 1.94
N ASN A 53 -18.17 -6.73 1.35
CA ASN A 53 -17.97 -6.58 -0.09
C ASN A 53 -16.92 -5.51 -0.38
N TYR A 54 -16.54 -5.40 -1.66
CA TYR A 54 -15.52 -4.46 -2.11
C TYR A 54 -15.93 -3.00 -1.91
N GLU A 55 -17.18 -2.63 -2.20
CA GLU A 55 -17.65 -1.25 -2.07
C GLU A 55 -17.52 -0.73 -0.63
N THR A 56 -17.94 -1.52 0.37
CA THR A 56 -17.84 -1.14 1.78
C THR A 56 -16.40 -1.07 2.27
N MET A 57 -15.53 -1.97 1.81
CA MET A 57 -14.09 -1.91 2.08
C MET A 57 -13.44 -0.67 1.46
N LEU A 58 -13.74 -0.39 0.19
CA LEU A 58 -13.19 0.74 -0.55
C LEU A 58 -13.65 2.07 0.05
N LYS A 59 -14.92 2.18 0.44
CA LYS A 59 -15.42 3.34 1.17
C LYS A 59 -14.66 3.56 2.48
N ALA A 60 -14.47 2.51 3.28
CA ALA A 60 -13.76 2.61 4.55
C ALA A 60 -12.28 3.00 4.36
N PHE A 61 -11.65 2.51 3.29
CA PHE A 61 -10.30 2.91 2.90
C PHE A 61 -10.22 4.41 2.58
N PHE A 62 -11.15 4.94 1.78
CA PHE A 62 -11.17 6.38 1.47
C PHE A 62 -11.60 7.24 2.67
N ASP A 63 -12.46 6.75 3.56
CA ASP A 63 -12.74 7.40 4.84
C ASP A 63 -11.45 7.53 5.69
N PHE A 64 -10.60 6.48 5.69
CA PHE A 64 -9.28 6.52 6.34
C PHE A 64 -8.34 7.52 5.68
N LEU A 65 -8.26 7.56 4.35
CA LEU A 65 -7.43 8.55 3.63
C LEU A 65 -7.90 9.97 3.91
N ASN A 66 -9.20 10.24 3.85
CA ASN A 66 -9.76 11.57 4.10
C ASN A 66 -9.53 12.04 5.54
N LYS A 67 -9.65 11.13 6.53
CA LYS A 67 -9.29 11.42 7.92
C LYS A 67 -7.82 11.85 8.08
N ASN A 68 -6.95 11.39 7.19
CA ASN A 68 -5.51 11.65 7.20
C ASN A 68 -5.05 12.43 5.95
N LYS A 69 -5.91 13.28 5.37
CA LYS A 69 -5.68 13.95 4.07
C LYS A 69 -4.44 14.83 3.97
N ASP A 70 -3.89 15.26 5.11
CA ASP A 70 -2.66 16.07 5.17
C ASP A 70 -1.40 15.21 5.05
N ALA A 71 -1.52 13.87 5.12
CA ALA A 71 -0.43 12.94 4.93
C ALA A 71 -0.06 12.82 3.45
N VAL A 72 1.23 12.59 3.20
CA VAL A 72 1.71 12.23 1.87
C VAL A 72 1.38 10.76 1.59
N VAL A 73 0.80 10.49 0.42
CA VAL A 73 0.51 9.11 0.01
C VAL A 73 1.69 8.51 -0.74
N LEU A 74 2.11 7.34 -0.27
CA LEU A 74 3.17 6.51 -0.84
C LEU A 74 2.55 5.18 -1.27
N THR A 75 2.81 4.73 -2.49
CA THR A 75 2.28 3.46 -3.03
C THR A 75 3.37 2.53 -3.49
N HIS A 76 3.07 1.23 -3.54
CA HIS A 76 4.03 0.23 -3.93
C HIS A 76 4.10 0.08 -5.46
N MET A 77 2.95 -0.09 -6.12
CA MET A 77 2.81 -0.30 -7.57
C MET A 77 1.79 0.65 -8.21
N GLY A 78 1.88 1.93 -7.81
CA GLY A 78 0.82 2.93 -7.86
C GLY A 78 0.13 3.08 -9.21
N HIS A 79 0.89 3.18 -10.29
CA HIS A 79 0.33 3.35 -11.64
C HIS A 79 -0.55 2.15 -12.02
N ILE A 80 -0.03 0.93 -11.85
CA ILE A 80 -0.63 -0.25 -12.45
C ILE A 80 -1.67 -0.93 -11.56
N VAL A 81 -1.50 -0.91 -10.24
CA VAL A 81 -2.36 -1.64 -9.30
C VAL A 81 -3.24 -0.66 -8.52
N GLU A 82 -2.64 0.23 -7.73
CA GLU A 82 -3.39 1.04 -6.78
C GLU A 82 -4.20 2.18 -7.42
N SER A 83 -3.85 2.64 -8.64
CA SER A 83 -4.64 3.64 -9.38
C SER A 83 -6.07 3.18 -9.66
N LYS A 84 -6.29 1.86 -9.77
CA LYS A 84 -7.63 1.28 -9.94
C LYS A 84 -8.52 1.56 -8.74
N LEU A 85 -7.98 1.66 -7.52
CA LEU A 85 -8.77 1.98 -6.32
C LEU A 85 -9.38 3.38 -6.44
N ILE A 86 -8.62 4.35 -6.94
CA ILE A 86 -9.11 5.71 -7.19
C ILE A 86 -10.17 5.70 -8.28
N HIS A 87 -9.89 5.02 -9.40
CA HIS A 87 -10.82 4.91 -10.51
C HIS A 87 -12.16 4.29 -10.06
N ASP A 88 -12.10 3.16 -9.37
CA ASP A 88 -13.29 2.45 -8.89
C ASP A 88 -14.07 3.30 -7.88
N ALA A 89 -13.38 3.95 -6.93
CA ALA A 89 -14.04 4.80 -5.94
C ALA A 89 -14.73 6.00 -6.59
N HIS A 90 -14.13 6.60 -7.62
CA HIS A 90 -14.76 7.68 -8.38
C HIS A 90 -15.97 7.18 -9.18
N GLN A 91 -15.84 6.05 -9.89
CA GLN A 91 -16.94 5.43 -10.63
C GLN A 91 -18.11 5.02 -9.72
N MET A 92 -17.84 4.58 -8.50
CA MET A 92 -18.83 4.22 -7.49
C MET A 92 -19.41 5.43 -6.74
N GLY A 93 -18.89 6.65 -6.96
CA GLY A 93 -19.33 7.85 -6.24
C GLY A 93 -18.89 7.89 -4.76
N ILE A 94 -17.90 7.08 -4.37
CA ILE A 94 -17.28 7.09 -3.03
C ILE A 94 -16.45 8.36 -2.83
N ILE A 95 -15.79 8.82 -3.89
CA ILE A 95 -15.01 10.07 -3.92
C ILE A 95 -15.47 10.96 -5.07
N GLY A 96 -15.40 12.28 -4.88
CA GLY A 96 -15.62 13.27 -5.93
C GLY A 96 -14.37 13.56 -6.77
N ASP A 97 -14.52 14.48 -7.73
CA ASP A 97 -13.48 14.84 -8.72
C ASP A 97 -12.17 15.36 -8.11
N TRP A 98 -12.22 15.87 -6.87
CA TRP A 98 -11.10 16.51 -6.17
C TRP A 98 -10.74 15.84 -4.85
N ASP A 99 -11.31 14.67 -4.57
CA ASP A 99 -11.16 13.98 -3.28
C ASP A 99 -10.03 12.93 -3.28
N ALA A 100 -9.47 12.61 -4.45
CA ALA A 100 -8.29 11.76 -4.55
C ALA A 100 -7.04 12.47 -3.99
N PRO A 101 -6.04 11.73 -3.45
CA PRO A 101 -4.79 12.33 -3.02
C PRO A 101 -4.11 13.08 -4.17
N TYR A 102 -3.83 14.37 -3.97
CA TYR A 102 -3.17 15.22 -4.97
C TYR A 102 -1.78 14.73 -5.35
N LEU A 103 -1.09 14.09 -4.40
CA LEU A 103 0.28 13.64 -4.56
C LEU A 103 0.38 12.16 -4.20
N TRP A 104 0.74 11.37 -5.20
CA TRP A 104 0.78 9.91 -5.17
C TRP A 104 2.18 9.45 -5.51
N TYR A 105 3.03 9.26 -4.49
CA TYR A 105 4.41 8.85 -4.69
C TYR A 105 4.50 7.35 -4.94
N ASP A 106 4.81 6.99 -6.18
CA ASP A 106 4.96 5.60 -6.57
C ASP A 106 6.40 5.13 -6.36
N VAL A 107 6.62 4.21 -5.40
CA VAL A 107 7.98 3.81 -5.05
C VAL A 107 8.61 2.84 -6.04
N CYS A 108 7.83 2.23 -6.93
CA CYS A 108 8.37 1.37 -7.98
C CYS A 108 9.33 2.13 -8.92
N LEU A 109 9.30 3.48 -8.90
CA LEU A 109 10.21 4.33 -9.66
C LEU A 109 11.62 4.43 -9.07
N PHE A 110 11.83 4.05 -7.80
CA PHE A 110 13.11 4.24 -7.10
C PHE A 110 13.94 2.96 -6.99
N PHE A 111 13.37 1.79 -7.32
CA PHE A 111 14.00 0.49 -7.08
C PHE A 111 13.93 -0.39 -8.33
N ASP A 112 15.07 -0.94 -8.75
CA ASP A 112 15.19 -1.68 -10.01
C ASP A 112 14.48 -3.04 -10.02
N ASP A 113 14.26 -3.65 -8.85
CA ASP A 113 13.68 -5.00 -8.72
C ASP A 113 12.43 -4.99 -7.82
N SER A 114 12.62 -4.81 -6.52
CA SER A 114 11.50 -4.70 -5.56
C SER A 114 11.91 -3.95 -4.30
N THR A 115 10.91 -3.44 -3.56
CA THR A 115 11.12 -2.84 -2.24
C THR A 115 11.71 -3.85 -1.24
N ASN A 116 11.32 -5.12 -1.34
CA ASN A 116 11.84 -6.19 -0.48
C ASN A 116 13.32 -6.45 -0.75
N LYS A 117 13.71 -6.64 -2.02
CA LYS A 117 15.12 -6.83 -2.37
C LYS A 117 15.97 -5.63 -1.96
N TYR A 118 15.48 -4.41 -2.18
CA TYR A 118 16.17 -3.21 -1.73
C TYR A 118 16.41 -3.24 -0.21
N CYS A 119 15.42 -3.65 0.57
CA CYS A 119 15.56 -3.74 2.02
C CYS A 119 16.55 -4.84 2.44
N GLU A 120 16.53 -6.00 1.79
CA GLU A 120 17.52 -7.08 2.01
C GLU A 120 18.95 -6.60 1.71
N ASP A 121 19.17 -6.01 0.54
CA ASP A 121 20.48 -5.52 0.09
C ASP A 121 21.03 -4.41 1.01
N ASN A 122 20.16 -3.68 1.72
CA ASN A 122 20.53 -2.59 2.64
C ASN A 122 20.41 -2.97 4.13
N ASN A 123 20.18 -4.25 4.47
CA ASN A 123 20.01 -4.73 5.85
C ASN A 123 18.92 -3.98 6.64
N ILE A 124 17.83 -3.62 5.97
CA ILE A 124 16.67 -2.94 6.57
C ILE A 124 15.72 -4.01 7.12
N ASP A 125 15.58 -4.05 8.44
CA ASP A 125 14.66 -4.98 9.10
C ASP A 125 13.19 -4.60 8.82
N ILE A 126 12.42 -5.51 8.20
CA ILE A 126 10.97 -5.39 7.98
C ILE A 126 10.18 -6.42 8.82
N GLY A 127 10.87 -7.31 9.54
CA GLY A 127 10.33 -8.53 10.10
C GLY A 127 10.40 -9.70 9.12
N GLU A 128 9.70 -10.79 9.44
CA GLU A 128 9.67 -12.00 8.60
C GLU A 128 9.03 -11.71 7.22
N THR A 129 9.70 -12.15 6.15
CA THR A 129 9.27 -11.91 4.77
C THR A 129 7.90 -12.49 4.50
N ASN A 130 6.96 -11.65 4.06
CA ASN A 130 5.61 -12.06 3.70
C ASN A 130 5.09 -11.31 2.48
N THR A 131 5.84 -11.36 1.37
CA THR A 131 5.48 -10.71 0.10
C THR A 131 4.06 -11.05 -0.34
N HIS A 132 3.33 -10.07 -0.89
CA HIS A 132 1.91 -10.14 -1.24
C HIS A 132 0.93 -10.12 -0.05
N ASN A 133 1.43 -9.99 1.18
CA ASN A 133 0.62 -9.51 2.29
C ASN A 133 0.62 -7.97 2.26
N PRO A 134 -0.55 -7.31 2.21
CA PRO A 134 -0.62 -5.87 1.99
C PRO A 134 -0.02 -5.05 3.14
N VAL A 135 -0.04 -5.57 4.38
CA VAL A 135 0.63 -4.90 5.52
C VAL A 135 2.14 -4.99 5.37
N PHE A 136 2.65 -6.17 5.00
CA PHE A 136 4.09 -6.35 4.76
C PHE A 136 4.57 -5.45 3.62
N ASP A 137 3.85 -5.42 2.50
CA ASP A 137 4.19 -4.60 1.34
C ASP A 137 4.17 -3.09 1.66
N CYS A 138 3.25 -2.61 2.51
CA CYS A 138 3.29 -1.24 3.01
C CYS A 138 4.56 -0.97 3.85
N LYS A 139 4.95 -1.89 4.72
CA LYS A 139 6.15 -1.74 5.55
C LYS A 139 7.42 -1.72 4.70
N SER A 140 7.54 -2.62 3.72
CA SER A 140 8.70 -2.66 2.83
C SER A 140 8.79 -1.38 1.99
N ALA A 141 7.68 -0.92 1.40
CA ALA A 141 7.64 0.31 0.62
C ALA A 141 8.06 1.54 1.43
N TYR A 142 7.49 1.72 2.63
CA TYR A 142 7.84 2.84 3.51
C TYR A 142 9.32 2.81 3.92
N LYS A 143 9.80 1.66 4.42
CA LYS A 143 11.16 1.54 4.95
C LYS A 143 12.20 1.71 3.84
N ALA A 144 11.97 1.12 2.66
CA ALA A 144 12.83 1.30 1.49
C ALA A 144 12.90 2.79 1.09
N PHE A 145 11.75 3.44 0.94
CA PHE A 145 11.68 4.84 0.52
C PHE A 145 12.33 5.79 1.54
N LYS A 146 12.06 5.59 2.84
CA LYS A 146 12.68 6.39 3.91
C LYS A 146 14.20 6.27 3.90
N HIS A 147 14.72 5.04 3.75
CA HIS A 147 16.16 4.82 3.67
C HIS A 147 16.75 5.50 2.43
N PHE A 148 16.14 5.31 1.27
CA PHE A 148 16.56 5.93 0.01
C PHE A 148 16.67 7.46 0.12
N ILE A 149 15.62 8.12 0.62
CA ILE A 149 15.62 9.59 0.78
C ILE A 149 16.68 10.06 1.77
N ASN A 150 16.87 9.33 2.89
CA ASN A 150 17.89 9.68 3.88
C ASN A 150 19.31 9.56 3.31
N ALA A 151 19.59 8.51 2.52
CA ALA A 151 20.89 8.35 1.85
C ALA A 151 21.18 9.52 0.90
N GLN A 152 20.18 9.93 0.09
CA GLN A 152 20.31 11.07 -0.82
C GLN A 152 20.54 12.40 -0.08
N ASN A 153 19.96 12.57 1.11
CA ASN A 153 20.17 13.77 1.92
C ASN A 153 21.56 13.83 2.56
N LEU A 154 22.16 12.68 2.88
CA LEU A 154 23.53 12.62 3.41
C LEU A 154 24.56 12.97 2.33
N GLU A 155 24.39 12.45 1.10
CA GLU A 155 25.27 12.78 -0.03
C GLU A 155 25.23 14.26 -0.42
N LYS A 156 24.08 14.92 -0.25
CA LYS A 156 23.95 16.37 -0.48
C LYS A 156 24.60 17.23 0.59
N LYS A 157 24.80 16.71 1.81
CA LYS A 157 25.48 17.43 2.91
C LYS A 157 27.00 17.32 2.84
N THR A 158 27.53 16.34 2.09
CA THR A 158 28.97 16.11 1.92
C THR A 158 29.53 16.69 0.62
N LYS A 159 28.69 17.31 -0.22
CA LYS A 159 29.08 18.12 -1.38
C LYS A 159 28.96 19.61 -1.06
#